data_AF-A0A9X1U5L6-F1
#
_entry.id   AF-A0A9X1U5L6-F1
#
_cell.length_a   1.000
_cell.length_b   1.000
_cell.length_c   1.000
_cell.angle_alpha   90.00
_cell.angle_beta   90.00
_cell.angle_gamma   90.00
#
_symmetry.space_group_name_H-M   'P 1'
#
loop_
_entity.id
_entity.type
_entity.pdbx_description
1 polymer ?
#
loop_
_entity_poly.entity_id
_entity_poly.type
_entity_poly.pdbx_seq_one_letter_code
_entity_poly.pdbx_strand_id
1 'polypeptide(L)'
;MNNIKIYLLAIIFVGCSTPKRQMTDICLNVRGIPSKVSQSRIKETTNKTIGTIRGYIKNRIDSIPNTNAIITSKDFPDKIGYYSADENGFFEFQIEEGEYELKISSLGTDDLKKNVSVMNGQAVELEIFIGIGNSWTDFSTENPRKLKKKIRKQNRERKRKYGG
;
A
#
# COMPACT_ATOMS: atom_id res chain seq x y z
N MET A 1 -16.36 -6.54 -87.01
CA MET A 1 -16.03 -7.64 -86.07
C MET A 1 -15.66 -7.02 -84.74
N ASN A 2 -16.23 -7.57 -83.68
CA ASN A 2 -16.59 -6.88 -82.46
C ASN A 2 -15.43 -6.66 -81.49
N ASN A 3 -15.36 -5.43 -80.99
CA ASN A 3 -14.81 -5.10 -79.68
C ASN A 3 -15.71 -5.71 -78.61
N ILE A 4 -15.16 -6.48 -77.66
CA ILE A 4 -15.59 -6.48 -76.25
C ILE A 4 -14.39 -6.96 -75.44
N LYS A 5 -13.87 -6.02 -74.65
CA LYS A 5 -12.73 -6.18 -73.77
C LYS A 5 -13.08 -7.16 -72.65
N ILE A 6 -12.08 -7.98 -72.32
CA ILE A 6 -12.00 -8.91 -71.21
C ILE A 6 -12.45 -8.23 -69.90
N TYR A 7 -13.66 -8.54 -69.44
CA TYR A 7 -14.11 -8.30 -68.07
C TYR A 7 -14.14 -9.64 -67.35
N LEU A 8 -12.98 -10.08 -66.87
CA LEU A 8 -12.88 -11.27 -66.03
C LEU A 8 -11.70 -11.08 -65.08
N LEU A 9 -11.96 -11.31 -63.79
CA LEU A 9 -11.04 -11.28 -62.65
C LEU A 9 -10.74 -9.93 -61.99
N ALA A 10 -11.73 -9.41 -61.26
CA ALA A 10 -11.47 -8.53 -60.12
C ALA A 10 -12.44 -8.81 -58.95
N ILE A 11 -12.59 -10.09 -58.54
CA ILE A 11 -13.30 -10.44 -57.30
C ILE A 11 -12.56 -11.60 -56.61
N ILE A 12 -11.33 -11.37 -56.17
CA ILE A 12 -10.68 -12.23 -55.18
C ILE A 12 -10.05 -11.30 -54.14
N PHE A 13 -10.20 -11.66 -52.87
CA PHE A 13 -9.76 -10.96 -51.65
C PHE A 13 -10.73 -9.95 -51.00
N VAL A 14 -12.02 -10.29 -50.91
CA VAL A 14 -12.76 -9.93 -49.68
C VAL A 14 -12.39 -10.98 -48.62
N GLY A 15 -11.15 -10.91 -48.14
CA GLY A 15 -10.78 -11.62 -46.93
C GLY A 15 -11.59 -10.99 -45.80
N CYS A 16 -12.53 -11.74 -45.22
CA CYS A 16 -13.13 -11.36 -43.95
C CYS A 16 -12.02 -11.22 -42.91
N SER A 17 -11.47 -10.01 -42.76
CA SER A 17 -10.67 -9.66 -41.60
C SER A 17 -11.64 -9.68 -40.43
N THR A 18 -11.72 -10.81 -39.71
CA THR A 18 -12.39 -10.81 -38.42
C THR A 18 -11.66 -9.77 -37.57
N PRO A 19 -12.33 -8.69 -37.12
CA PRO A 19 -11.68 -7.73 -36.25
C PRO A 19 -11.25 -8.50 -35.01
N LYS A 20 -9.94 -8.63 -34.80
CA LYS A 20 -9.41 -9.27 -33.59
C LYS A 20 -10.00 -8.49 -32.43
N ARG A 21 -10.86 -9.15 -31.65
CA ARG A 21 -11.43 -8.61 -30.42
C ARG A 21 -10.26 -8.27 -29.51
N GLN A 22 -9.90 -6.99 -29.47
CA GLN A 22 -8.77 -6.52 -28.69
C GLN A 22 -9.23 -6.58 -27.25
N MET A 23 -8.72 -7.54 -26.47
CA MET A 23 -8.98 -7.56 -25.03
C MET A 23 -8.42 -6.26 -24.46
N THR A 24 -9.32 -5.34 -24.12
CA THR A 24 -8.95 -4.06 -23.51
C THR A 24 -8.69 -4.25 -22.03
N ASP A 25 -9.36 -5.23 -21.41
CA ASP A 25 -9.33 -5.40 -19.97
C ASP A 25 -8.26 -6.42 -19.55
N ILE A 26 -7.40 -6.01 -18.64
CA ILE A 26 -6.32 -6.83 -18.10
C ILE A 26 -6.18 -6.63 -16.60
N CYS A 27 -6.15 -7.73 -15.85
CA CYS A 27 -5.83 -7.74 -14.43
C CYS A 27 -4.31 -7.81 -14.24
N LEU A 28 -3.74 -6.85 -13.52
CA LEU A 28 -2.30 -6.79 -13.25
C LEU A 28 -2.02 -6.57 -11.76
N ASN A 29 -1.05 -7.31 -11.22
CA ASN A 29 -0.53 -7.06 -9.88
C ASN A 29 0.39 -5.83 -9.89
N VAL A 30 -0.03 -4.79 -9.18
CA VAL A 30 0.74 -3.58 -8.94
C VAL A 30 1.36 -3.68 -7.55
N ARG A 31 2.69 -3.69 -7.50
CA ARG A 31 3.42 -3.75 -6.24
C ARG A 31 3.27 -2.43 -5.50
N GLY A 32 2.84 -2.48 -4.26
CA GLY A 32 2.67 -1.31 -3.40
C GLY A 32 3.98 -0.69 -2.91
N ILE A 33 3.85 0.26 -1.99
CA ILE A 33 4.97 0.83 -1.23
C ILE A 33 4.76 0.33 0.21
N PRO A 34 5.64 -0.49 0.79
CA PRO A 34 5.38 -1.10 2.10
C PRO A 34 5.33 -0.05 3.22
N SER A 35 4.69 -0.33 4.35
CA SER A 35 4.76 0.56 5.52
C SER A 35 6.15 0.54 6.16
N LYS A 36 6.51 1.58 6.91
CA LYS A 36 7.77 1.70 7.67
C LYS A 36 7.47 2.25 9.06
N VAL A 37 8.17 1.74 10.07
CA VAL A 37 8.14 2.30 11.43
C VAL A 37 9.57 2.53 11.93
N SER A 38 9.78 3.70 12.53
CA SER A 38 10.95 4.00 13.36
C SER A 38 10.53 4.03 14.82
N GLN A 39 11.41 3.59 15.71
CA GLN A 39 11.16 3.59 17.16
C GLN A 39 12.35 4.21 17.87
N SER A 40 12.07 5.11 18.80
CA SER A 40 13.03 5.63 19.78
C SER A 40 12.47 5.46 21.20
N ARG A 41 13.36 5.45 22.18
CA ARG A 41 13.02 5.37 23.60
C ARG A 41 13.51 6.63 24.29
N ILE A 42 12.63 7.26 25.06
CA ILE A 42 12.96 8.42 25.87
C ILE A 42 12.72 8.03 27.32
N LYS A 43 13.79 8.08 28.13
CA LYS A 43 13.65 7.97 29.58
C LYS A 43 13.02 9.26 30.07
N GLU A 44 11.80 9.18 30.61
CA GLU A 44 11.20 10.34 31.28
C GLU A 44 11.61 10.29 32.75
N THR A 45 12.22 11.36 33.25
CA THR A 45 12.70 11.44 34.63
C THR A 45 11.53 11.71 35.57
N THR A 46 10.72 10.69 35.86
CA THR A 46 9.62 10.77 36.83
C THR A 46 9.40 9.42 37.52
N ASN A 47 8.96 9.42 38.78
CA ASN A 47 8.47 8.23 39.52
C ASN A 47 7.11 7.74 38.96
N LYS A 48 6.97 7.67 37.64
CA LYS A 48 5.78 7.15 36.97
C LYS A 48 5.79 5.63 37.04
N THR A 49 4.66 5.07 37.45
CA THR A 49 4.42 3.61 37.51
C THR A 49 3.80 3.06 36.23
N ILE A 50 3.66 3.88 35.20
CA ILE A 50 3.05 3.55 33.90
C ILE A 50 3.94 4.14 32.82
N GLY A 51 4.09 3.45 31.69
CA GLY A 51 4.80 3.93 30.51
C GLY A 51 3.88 4.64 29.52
N THR A 52 4.45 5.17 28.44
CA THR A 52 3.69 5.88 27.41
C THR A 52 4.15 5.45 26.03
N ILE A 53 3.20 5.20 25.13
CA ILE A 53 3.48 5.04 23.69
C ILE A 53 2.87 6.25 22.99
N ARG A 54 3.68 6.97 22.23
CA ARG A 54 3.22 8.13 21.46
C ARG A 54 3.91 8.21 20.12
N GLY A 55 3.40 9.05 19.24
CA GLY A 55 4.07 9.28 17.97
C GLY A 55 3.17 9.84 16.90
N TYR A 56 3.63 9.72 15.65
CA TYR A 56 2.92 10.23 14.48
C TYR A 56 2.73 9.14 13.44
N ILE A 57 1.56 9.16 12.80
CA ILE A 57 1.21 8.32 11.66
C ILE A 57 1.05 9.22 10.43
N LYS A 58 1.85 8.96 9.41
CA LYS A 58 1.86 9.70 8.14
C LYS A 58 1.74 8.74 6.97
N ASN A 59 1.25 9.22 5.83
CA ASN A 59 1.30 8.50 4.58
C ASN A 59 2.73 8.52 4.02
N ARG A 60 3.20 7.37 3.55
CA ARG A 60 4.57 7.19 3.07
C ARG A 60 4.86 7.89 1.74
N ILE A 61 3.84 8.29 1.00
CA ILE A 61 3.98 8.90 -0.34
C ILE A 61 4.20 10.41 -0.24
N ASP A 62 3.36 11.08 0.54
CA ASP A 62 3.27 12.55 0.61
C ASP A 62 3.61 13.09 2.02
N SER A 63 3.84 12.22 3.00
CA SER A 63 4.08 12.58 4.41
C SER A 63 2.92 13.33 5.09
N ILE A 64 1.73 13.29 4.51
CA ILE A 64 0.52 13.87 5.10
C ILE A 64 0.08 13.00 6.29
N PRO A 65 -0.39 13.59 7.40
CA PRO A 65 -1.00 12.86 8.51
C PRO A 65 -2.05 11.84 8.07
N ASN A 66 -2.03 10.63 8.65
CA ASN A 66 -3.03 9.61 8.41
C ASN A 66 -3.89 9.41 9.67
N THR A 67 -5.04 10.08 9.67
CA THR A 67 -6.01 10.07 10.78
C THR A 67 -6.89 8.81 10.82
N ASN A 68 -6.92 8.04 9.72
CA ASN A 68 -7.74 6.84 9.57
C ASN A 68 -6.98 5.56 9.93
N ALA A 69 -5.75 5.68 10.45
CA ALA A 69 -5.00 4.54 10.91
C ALA A 69 -5.47 4.14 12.32
N ILE A 70 -5.57 2.83 12.53
CA ILE A 70 -6.01 2.23 13.78
C ILE A 70 -4.82 1.47 14.36
N ILE A 71 -4.50 1.75 15.61
CA ILE A 71 -3.54 0.99 16.40
C ILE A 71 -4.30 0.03 17.31
N THR A 72 -3.94 -1.25 17.26
CA THR A 72 -4.45 -2.31 18.14
C THR A 72 -3.31 -3.15 18.67
N SER A 73 -3.55 -3.92 19.73
CA SER A 73 -2.63 -4.96 20.20
C SER A 73 -3.29 -6.32 20.10
N LYS A 74 -2.53 -7.30 19.58
CA LYS A 74 -3.01 -8.68 19.49
C LYS A 74 -3.18 -9.31 20.87
N ASP A 75 -2.27 -8.99 21.79
CA ASP A 75 -2.18 -9.67 23.08
C ASP A 75 -3.11 -9.02 24.12
N PHE A 76 -3.49 -7.76 23.92
CA PHE A 76 -4.33 -7.01 24.86
C PHE A 76 -5.29 -6.04 24.14
N PRO A 77 -6.29 -6.54 23.38
CA PRO A 77 -7.25 -5.70 22.68
C PRO A 77 -8.06 -4.80 23.62
N ASP A 78 -8.27 -5.23 24.88
CA ASP A 78 -9.00 -4.47 25.89
C ASP A 78 -8.13 -3.41 26.59
N LYS A 79 -6.79 -3.58 26.61
CA LYS A 79 -5.87 -2.61 27.25
C LYS A 79 -5.42 -1.52 26.30
N ILE A 80 -5.12 -1.87 25.04
CA ILE A 80 -4.77 -0.92 23.99
C ILE A 80 -5.98 -0.86 23.07
N GLY A 81 -7.08 -0.18 23.43
CA GLY A 81 -8.27 -0.15 22.58
C GLY A 81 -8.05 0.33 21.13
N TYR A 82 -9.12 0.67 20.42
CA TYR A 82 -8.98 1.28 19.09
C TYR A 82 -8.47 2.72 19.22
N TYR A 83 -7.17 2.93 19.02
CA TYR A 83 -6.60 4.28 18.98
C TYR A 83 -6.52 4.77 17.54
N SER A 84 -7.18 5.89 17.28
CA SER A 84 -7.02 6.70 16.07
C SER A 84 -6.11 7.89 16.36
N ALA A 85 -5.30 8.25 15.38
CA ALA A 85 -4.53 9.47 15.45
C ALA A 85 -5.43 10.72 15.33
N ASP A 86 -5.00 11.83 15.92
CA ASP A 86 -5.67 13.13 15.80
C ASP A 86 -5.52 13.71 14.38
N GLU A 87 -6.04 14.92 14.14
CA GLU A 87 -5.97 15.62 12.85
C GLU A 87 -4.53 15.87 12.34
N ASN A 88 -3.56 15.91 13.25
CA ASN A 88 -2.13 16.07 12.94
C ASN A 88 -1.43 14.71 12.78
N GLY A 89 -2.17 13.60 12.91
CA GLY A 89 -1.64 12.26 12.85
C GLY A 89 -0.92 11.85 14.13
N PHE A 90 -1.04 12.63 15.21
CA PHE A 90 -0.46 12.32 16.51
C PHE A 90 -1.33 11.32 17.27
N PHE A 91 -0.70 10.43 18.02
CA PHE A 91 -1.37 9.57 18.97
C PHE A 91 -0.55 9.46 20.24
N GLU A 92 -1.23 9.27 21.36
CA GLU A 92 -0.61 9.01 22.65
C GLU A 92 -1.55 8.16 23.51
N PHE A 93 -1.00 7.14 24.17
CA PHE A 93 -1.71 6.38 25.19
C PHE A 93 -0.74 5.85 26.25
N GLN A 94 -1.26 5.72 27.46
CA GLN A 94 -0.53 5.17 28.60
C GLN A 94 -0.77 3.68 28.71
N ILE A 95 0.26 2.94 29.10
CA ILE A 95 0.18 1.49 29.24
C ILE A 95 1.15 1.00 30.32
N GLU A 96 0.74 -0.06 31.02
CA GLU A 96 1.59 -0.77 31.98
C GLU A 96 2.91 -1.22 31.33
N GLU A 97 3.91 -1.49 32.15
CA GLU A 97 5.15 -2.10 31.65
C GLU A 97 4.89 -3.47 31.05
N GLY A 98 5.61 -3.78 29.96
CA GLY A 98 5.44 -5.03 29.25
C GLY A 98 5.96 -5.01 27.81
N GLU A 99 5.83 -6.15 27.16
CA GLU A 99 6.11 -6.34 25.73
C GLU A 99 4.79 -6.45 24.98
N TYR A 100 4.67 -5.74 23.86
CA TYR A 100 3.43 -5.63 23.09
C TYR A 100 3.69 -5.78 21.59
N GLU A 101 2.94 -6.64 20.89
CA GLU A 101 2.85 -6.62 19.42
C GLU A 101 1.77 -5.61 18.99
N LEU A 102 2.20 -4.41 18.60
CA LEU A 102 1.31 -3.42 18.01
C LEU A 102 1.00 -3.79 16.56
N LYS A 103 -0.29 -3.77 16.21
CA LYS A 103 -0.81 -3.88 14.86
C LYS A 103 -1.37 -2.52 14.44
N ILE A 104 -0.80 -1.95 13.39
CA ILE A 104 -1.24 -0.69 12.80
C ILE A 104 -1.87 -0.99 11.45
N SER A 105 -3.16 -0.70 11.31
CA SER A 105 -3.94 -0.93 10.09
C SER A 105 -4.48 0.37 9.53
N SER A 106 -4.60 0.44 8.21
CA SER A 106 -5.26 1.53 7.50
C SER A 106 -5.88 0.99 6.22
N LEU A 107 -6.99 1.57 5.78
CA LEU A 107 -7.74 1.08 4.63
C LEU A 107 -6.87 1.06 3.36
N GLY A 108 -6.88 -0.07 2.64
CA GLY A 108 -6.12 -0.23 1.39
C GLY A 108 -4.62 -0.46 1.58
N THR A 109 -4.19 -0.79 2.79
CA THR A 109 -2.78 -0.99 3.15
C THR A 109 -2.55 -2.36 3.78
N ASP A 110 -1.33 -2.87 3.66
CA ASP A 110 -0.93 -4.07 4.40
C ASP A 110 -0.70 -3.68 5.88
N ASP A 111 -1.22 -4.50 6.79
CA ASP A 111 -1.06 -4.30 8.23
C ASP A 111 0.43 -4.24 8.61
N LEU A 112 0.82 -3.23 9.39
CA LEU A 112 2.15 -3.12 9.96
C LEU A 112 2.16 -3.69 11.37
N LYS A 113 3.10 -4.59 11.65
CA LYS A 113 3.31 -5.14 12.99
C LYS A 113 4.60 -4.63 13.60
N LYS A 114 4.57 -4.30 14.89
CA LYS A 114 5.73 -3.79 15.62
C LYS A 114 5.73 -4.24 17.07
N ASN A 115 6.77 -4.96 17.46
CA ASN A 115 7.02 -5.27 18.87
C ASN A 115 7.58 -4.03 19.58
N VAL A 116 6.97 -3.71 20.72
CA VAL A 116 7.33 -2.57 21.57
C VAL A 116 7.45 -3.03 23.02
N SER A 117 8.58 -2.66 23.62
CA SER A 117 8.90 -2.88 25.03
C SER A 117 8.71 -1.56 25.78
N VAL A 118 7.82 -1.56 26.76
CA VAL A 118 7.49 -0.40 27.59
C VAL A 118 7.97 -0.65 29.00
N MET A 119 8.69 0.32 29.56
CA MET A 119 9.11 0.34 30.97
C MET A 119 8.39 1.46 31.71
N ASN A 120 8.20 1.28 33.02
CA ASN A 120 7.63 2.32 33.87
C ASN A 120 8.43 3.63 33.78
N GLY A 121 7.72 4.75 33.60
CA GLY A 121 8.32 6.06 33.41
C GLY A 121 9.10 6.24 32.12
N GLN A 122 8.96 5.35 31.14
CA GLN A 122 9.55 5.49 29.82
C GLN A 122 8.48 5.87 28.79
N ALA A 123 8.83 6.79 27.88
CA ALA A 123 8.08 7.01 26.66
C ALA A 123 8.74 6.24 25.50
N VAL A 124 7.93 5.53 24.73
CA VAL A 124 8.31 4.99 23.42
C VAL A 124 7.72 5.89 22.35
N GLU A 125 8.59 6.46 21.53
CA GLU A 125 8.16 7.26 20.39
C GLU A 125 8.20 6.43 19.11
N LEU A 126 7.12 6.50 18.34
CA LEU A 126 6.97 5.81 17.07
C LEU A 126 6.77 6.82 15.94
N GLU A 127 7.59 6.71 14.90
CA GLU A 127 7.36 7.42 13.65
C GLU A 127 6.90 6.40 12.60
N ILE A 128 5.61 6.46 12.25
CA ILE A 128 4.94 5.46 11.41
C ILE A 128 4.63 6.10 10.05
N PHE A 129 5.13 5.45 9.00
CA PHE A 129 4.81 5.79 7.61
C PHE A 129 4.02 4.66 6.97
N ILE A 130 2.73 4.87 6.80
CA ILE A 130 1.79 3.91 6.21
C ILE A 130 1.94 3.90 4.69
N GLY A 131 2.20 2.71 4.17
CA GLY A 131 2.36 2.45 2.75
C GLY A 131 1.04 2.16 2.04
N ILE A 132 1.13 1.68 0.79
CA ILE A 132 0.01 1.10 0.05
C ILE A 132 0.35 -0.37 -0.18
N GLY A 133 -0.63 -1.25 0.03
CA GLY A 133 -0.46 -2.70 -0.17
C GLY A 133 -0.28 -3.08 -1.64
N ASN A 134 0.09 -4.34 -1.89
CA ASN A 134 0.03 -4.88 -3.25
C ASN A 134 -1.43 -5.06 -3.65
N SER A 135 -1.77 -4.73 -4.90
CA SER A 135 -3.14 -4.84 -5.39
C SER A 135 -3.18 -5.46 -6.78
N TRP A 136 -4.15 -6.35 -7.01
CA TRP A 136 -4.56 -6.75 -8.33
C TRP A 136 -5.57 -5.72 -8.83
N THR A 137 -5.23 -5.04 -9.91
CA THR A 137 -6.06 -3.96 -10.47
C THR A 137 -6.42 -4.29 -11.89
N ASP A 138 -7.70 -4.14 -12.21
CA ASP A 138 -8.21 -4.26 -13.57
C ASP A 138 -7.98 -2.94 -14.31
N PHE A 139 -7.37 -3.04 -15.49
CA PHE A 139 -7.10 -1.91 -16.36
C PHE A 139 -7.78 -2.13 -17.69
N SER A 140 -8.50 -1.11 -18.16
CA SER A 140 -8.91 -1.04 -19.56
C SER A 140 -7.89 -0.24 -20.36
N THR A 141 -7.31 -0.84 -21.40
CA THR A 141 -6.27 -0.22 -22.21
C THR A 141 -6.28 -0.75 -23.65
N GLU A 142 -6.02 0.14 -24.60
CA GLU A 142 -5.82 -0.24 -26.00
C GLU A 142 -4.58 -1.12 -26.20
N ASN A 143 -3.59 -1.08 -25.30
CA ASN A 143 -2.35 -1.85 -25.44
C ASN A 143 -1.92 -2.57 -24.17
N PRO A 144 -2.53 -3.74 -23.87
CA PRO A 144 -2.24 -4.53 -22.67
C PRO A 144 -0.76 -4.96 -22.56
N ARG A 145 -0.11 -5.22 -23.70
CA ARG A 145 1.31 -5.63 -23.73
C ARG A 145 2.22 -4.51 -23.25
N LYS A 146 2.01 -3.28 -23.72
CA LYS A 146 2.77 -2.09 -23.29
C LYS A 146 2.52 -1.80 -21.82
N LEU A 147 1.27 -1.85 -21.37
CA LEU A 147 0.91 -1.63 -19.97
C LEU A 147 1.58 -2.67 -19.05
N LYS A 148 1.49 -3.96 -19.39
CA LYS A 148 2.14 -5.05 -18.64
C LYS A 148 3.65 -4.84 -18.52
N LYS A 149 4.32 -4.36 -19.58
CA LYS A 149 5.76 -4.04 -19.54
C LYS A 149 6.04 -2.85 -18.60
N LYS A 150 5.21 -1.82 -18.62
CA LYS A 150 5.32 -0.64 -17.72
C LYS A 150 5.16 -1.04 -16.26
N ILE A 151 4.09 -1.77 -15.92
CA ILE A 151 3.84 -2.23 -14.53
C ILE A 151 4.97 -3.14 -14.04
N ARG A 152 5.47 -4.06 -14.88
CA ARG A 152 6.64 -4.89 -14.53
C ARG A 152 7.88 -4.07 -14.22
N LYS A 153 8.15 -3.01 -15.01
CA LYS A 153 9.29 -2.11 -14.76
C LYS A 153 9.11 -1.36 -13.44
N GLN A 154 7.94 -0.77 -13.22
CA GLN A 154 7.60 -0.08 -11.97
C GLN A 154 7.70 -0.99 -10.74
N ASN A 155 7.21 -2.22 -10.83
CA ASN A 155 7.31 -3.20 -9.74
C ASN A 155 8.77 -3.56 -9.42
N ARG A 156 9.63 -3.67 -10.43
CA ARG A 156 11.08 -3.90 -10.24
C ARG A 156 11.74 -2.71 -9.56
N GLU A 157 11.40 -1.49 -9.97
CA GLU A 157 11.91 -0.25 -9.35
C GLU A 157 11.48 -0.13 -7.89
N ARG A 158 10.19 -0.36 -7.60
CA ARG A 158 9.66 -0.40 -6.23
C ARG A 158 10.32 -1.50 -5.39
N LYS A 159 10.53 -2.69 -5.94
CA LYS A 159 11.26 -3.77 -5.26
C LYS A 159 12.70 -3.35 -4.93
N ARG A 160 13.41 -2.69 -5.85
CA ARG A 160 14.77 -2.20 -5.60
C ARG A 160 14.81 -1.09 -4.55
N LYS A 161 13.85 -0.16 -4.59
CA LYS A 161 13.82 1.00 -3.70
C LYS A 161 13.34 0.66 -2.28
N TYR A 162 12.42 -0.30 -2.14
CA TYR A 162 11.71 -0.56 -0.89
C TYR A 162 11.71 -2.01 -0.42
N GLY A 163 12.20 -2.95 -1.22
CA GLY A 163 12.22 -4.38 -0.91
C GLY A 163 13.54 -4.83 -0.30
N GLY A 164 13.91 -4.19 0.83
CA GLY A 164 14.97 -4.70 1.71
C GLY A 164 14.72 -6.14 2.10
#